data_AF-A0A1Q5HUK7-F1
#
_entry.id   AF-A0A1Q5HUK7-F1
#
_cell.length_a   1.000
_cell.length_b   1.000
_cell.length_c   1.000
_cell.angle_alpha   90.00
_cell.angle_beta   90.00
_cell.angle_gamma   90.00
#
_symmetry.space_group_name_H-M   'P 1'
#
loop_
_entity.id
_entity.type
_entity.pdbx_description
1 polymer ?
#
loop_
_entity_poly.entity_id
_entity_poly.type
_entity_poly.pdbx_seq_one_letter_code
_entity_poly.pdbx_strand_id
1 'polypeptide(L)' 'MTNDSSLAPEQQGRLLESYRTLVDLAEGCRVPAVSAALRGALAELRVALDGQAVELEDYYRPVGAGARN' A
#
# COMPACT_ATOMS: atom_id res chain seq x y z
N MET A 1 -27.48 3.31 9.46
CA MET A 1 -27.02 4.15 8.34
C MET A 1 -25.57 3.82 8.12
N THR A 2 -25.31 2.78 7.33
CA THR A 2 -23.95 2.34 7.00
C THR A 2 -23.42 3.30 5.94
N ASN A 3 -22.51 4.20 6.34
CA ASN A 3 -21.67 4.90 5.39
C ASN A 3 -20.90 3.80 4.66
N ASP A 4 -21.30 3.53 3.42
CA ASP A 4 -20.59 2.62 2.53
C ASP A 4 -19.29 3.31 2.13
N SER A 5 -18.33 3.32 3.05
CA SER A 5 -17.00 3.92 2.89
C SER A 5 -16.10 3.00 2.06
N SER A 6 -16.68 2.41 1.01
CA SER A 6 -15.96 1.57 0.06
C SER A 6 -15.06 2.46 -0.80
N LEU A 7 -13.78 2.11 -0.92
CA LEU A 7 -12.82 2.85 -1.74
C LEU A 7 -13.28 2.88 -3.20
N ALA A 8 -13.25 4.06 -3.82
CA ALA A 8 -13.33 4.13 -5.27
C ALA A 8 -12.09 3.44 -5.88
N PRO A 9 -12.19 2.80 -7.07
CA PRO A 9 -11.07 2.10 -7.69
C PRO A 9 -9.81 2.96 -7.85
N GLU A 10 -9.97 4.25 -8.15
CA GLU A 10 -8.86 5.19 -8.28
C GLU A 10 -8.18 5.47 -6.94
N GLN A 11 -8.95 5.51 -5.84
CA GLN A 11 -8.42 5.68 -4.50
C GLN A 11 -7.66 4.43 -4.06
N GLN A 12 -8.22 3.24 -4.30
CA GLN A 12 -7.55 1.97 -4.07
C GLN A 12 -6.21 1.89 -4.81
N GLY A 13 -6.19 2.24 -6.10
CA GLY A 13 -4.97 2.26 -6.90
C GLY A 13 -3.89 3.18 -6.33
N ARG A 14 -4.24 4.41 -5.92
CA ARG A 14 -3.31 5.36 -5.29
C ARG A 14 -2.78 4.87 -3.95
N LEU A 15 -3.62 4.21 -3.16
CA LEU A 15 -3.21 3.66 -1.86
C LEU A 15 -2.26 2.47 -2.04
N LEU A 16 -2.50 1.60 -3.02
CA LEU A 16 -1.58 0.51 -3.38
C LEU A 16 -0.23 1.04 -3.90
N GLU A 17 -0.24 2.05 -4.76
CA GLU A 17 0.99 2.71 -5.23
C GLU A 17 1.78 3.35 -4.08
N SER A 18 1.07 4.02 -3.16
CA SER A 18 1.66 4.61 -1.96
C SER A 18 2.27 3.55 -1.06
N TYR A 19 1.58 2.42 -0.84
CA TYR A 19 2.09 1.29 -0.08
C TYR A 19 3.40 0.77 -0.67
N ARG A 20 3.45 0.52 -1.98
CA ARG A 20 4.66 0.05 -2.67
C ARG A 20 5.81 1.03 -2.54
N THR A 21 5.55 2.32 -2.72
CA THR A 21 6.55 3.40 -2.57
C THR A 21 7.13 3.44 -1.15
N LEU A 22 6.30 3.25 -0.13
CA LEU A 22 6.74 3.21 1.27
C LEU A 22 7.56 1.96 1.60
N VAL A 23 7.24 0.81 1.00
CA VAL A 23 8.04 -0.42 1.11
C VAL A 23 9.42 -0.20 0.49
N ASP A 24 9.48 0.29 -0.76
CA ASP A 24 10.74 0.56 -1.45
C ASP A 24 11.63 1.54 -0.66
N LEU A 25 11.03 2.59 -0.09
CA LEU A 25 11.73 3.54 0.75
C LEU A 25 12.23 2.90 2.06
N ALA A 26 11.45 2.01 2.66
CA ALA A 26 11.84 1.31 3.88
C ALA A 26 13.03 0.35 3.66
N GLU A 27 13.13 -0.27 2.48
CA GLU A 27 14.26 -1.12 2.10
C GLU A 27 15.55 -0.31 1.89
N GLY A 28 15.45 0.90 1.35
CA GLY A 28 16.59 1.77 1.07
C GLY A 28 17.05 2.66 2.23
N CYS A 29 16.23 2.89 3.26
CA CYS A 29 16.51 3.88 4.29
C CYS A 29 17.40 3.34 5.41
N ARG A 30 18.49 4.06 5.71
CA ARG A 30 19.41 3.75 6.84
C ARG A 30 19.14 4.55 8.11
N VAL A 31 18.22 5.52 8.06
CA VAL A 31 17.90 6.39 9.21
C VAL A 31 16.91 5.65 10.12
N PRO A 32 17.26 5.33 11.38
CA PRO A 32 16.41 4.50 12.24
C PRO A 32 15.04 5.11 12.53
N ALA A 33 14.98 6.43 12.77
CA ALA A 33 13.74 7.14 13.02
C ALA A 33 12.77 7.08 11.83
N VAL A 34 13.31 7.20 10.60
CA VAL A 34 12.53 7.09 9.37
C VAL A 34 12.02 5.65 9.19
N SER A 35 12.85 4.65 9.46
CA SER A 35 12.42 3.24 9.41
C SER A 35 11.28 2.94 10.38
N ALA A 36 11.33 3.48 11.60
CA ALA A 36 10.26 3.33 12.57
C ALA A 36 8.95 3.99 12.09
N ALA A 37 9.03 5.21 11.54
CA ALA A 37 7.88 5.91 10.98
C ALA A 37 7.26 5.14 9.80
N LEU A 38 8.09 4.62 8.89
CA LEU A 38 7.62 3.85 7.73
C LEU A 38 6.93 2.55 8.15
N ARG A 39 7.44 1.84 9.16
CA ARG A 39 6.76 0.64 9.71
C ARG A 39 5.38 0.97 10.25
N GLY A 40 5.23 2.09 10.97
CA GLY A 40 3.93 2.55 11.45
C GLY A 40 2.97 2.85 10.30
N ALA A 41 3.40 3.66 9.34
CA ALA A 41 2.59 4.03 8.18
C ALA A 41 2.16 2.81 7.35
N LEU A 42 3.07 1.86 7.12
CA LEU A 42 2.78 0.61 6.38
C LEU A 42 1.77 -0.27 7.12
N ALA A 43 1.87 -0.37 8.45
CA ALA A 43 0.93 -1.14 9.26
C ALA A 43 -0.48 -0.55 9.19
N GLU A 44 -0.61 0.78 9.35
CA GLU A 44 -1.89 1.47 9.27
C GLU A 44 -2.53 1.35 7.88
N LEU A 45 -1.72 1.54 6.82
CA LEU A 45 -2.20 1.45 5.45
C LEU A 45 -2.65 0.03 5.09
N ARG A 46 -1.94 -1.00 5.57
CA ARG A 46 -2.33 -2.40 5.39
C ARG A 46 -3.65 -2.71 6.09
N VAL A 47 -3.83 -2.28 7.34
CA VAL A 47 -5.11 -2.45 8.06
C VAL A 47 -6.26 -1.77 7.33
N ALA A 48 -6.04 -0.56 6.81
CA ALA A 48 -7.06 0.17 6.05
C ALA A 48 -7.45 -0.55 4.74
N LEU A 49 -6.46 -1.08 4.01
CA LEU A 49 -6.69 -1.81 2.76
C LEU A 49 -7.30 -3.20 2.98
N ASP A 50 -6.87 -3.92 4.02
CA ASP A 50 -7.47 -5.21 4.42
C ASP A 50 -8.94 -5.02 4.83
N GLY A 51 -9.26 -3.91 5.51
CA GLY A 51 -10.64 -3.52 5.83
C GLY A 51 -11.51 -3.18 4.61
N GLN A 52 -10.91 -3.07 3.43
CA GLN A 52 -11.57 -2.83 2.13
C GLN A 52 -11.54 -4.06 1.23
N ALA A 53 -11.16 -5.23 1.79
CA ALA A 53 -11.02 -6.50 1.07
C ALA A 53 -10.06 -6.44 -0.14
N VAL A 54 -9.05 -5.57 -0.08
CA VAL A 54 -7.97 -5.53 -1.08
C VAL A 54 -7.07 -6.74 -0.89
N GLU A 55 -6.91 -7.56 -1.93
CA GLU A 55 -6.20 -8.84 -1.81
C GLU A 55 -4.70 -8.65 -1.62
N LEU A 56 -4.09 -9.55 -0.83
CA LEU A 56 -2.65 -9.54 -0.54
C LEU A 56 -1.79 -9.58 -1.82
N GLU A 57 -2.28 -10.21 -2.88
CA GLU A 57 -1.62 -10.30 -4.18
C GLU A 57 -1.42 -8.93 -4.84
N ASP A 58 -2.29 -7.96 -4.58
CA ASP A 58 -2.15 -6.61 -5.12
C ASP A 58 -1.02 -5.82 -4.43
N TYR A 59 -0.64 -6.14 -3.21
CA TYR A 59 0.46 -5.48 -2.52
C TYR A 59 1.82 -5.87 -3.11
N TYR A 60 1.96 -7.14 -3.48
CA TYR A 60 3.22 -7.73 -3.93
C TYR A 60 3.37 -7.79 -5.45
N ARG A 61 2.33 -7.43 -6.23
CA ARG A 61 2.42 -7.38 -7.69
C ARG A 61 3.44 -6.30 -8.10
N PRO A 62 4.54 -6.65 -8.79
CA PRO A 62 5.48 -5.66 -9.29
C PRO A 62 4.79 -4.77 -10.33
N VAL A 63 5.00 -3.46 -10.23
CA VAL A 63 4.59 -2.48 -11.26
C VAL A 63 5.40 -2.78 -12.52
N GLY A 64 4.86 -3.59 -13.43
CA GLY A 64 5.54 -3.94 -14.68
C GLY A 64 5.21 -5.31 -15.28
N ALA A 65 4.47 -6.18 -14.58
CA ALA A 65 4.14 -7.52 -15.10
C ALA A 65 3.07 -7.57 -16.21
N GLY A 66 2.83 -6.45 -16.93
CA GLY A 66 1.78 -6.34 -17.95
C GLY A 66 2.18 -5.67 -19.27
N ALA A 67 3.45 -5.32 -19.46
CA ALA A 67 3.90 -4.62 -20.69
C ALA A 67 4.91 -5.44 -21.49
N ARG A 68 4.58 -6.70 -21.83
CA ARG A 68 5.25 -7.48 -22.87
C ARG A 68 4.32 -8.54 -23.46
N ASN A 69 3.53 -8.18 -24.48
CA ASN A 69 3.53 -8.80 -25.81
C ASN A 69 2.68 -7.97 -26.77
#